data_AF-A0A1V5A5A9-F1
#
_entry.id   AF-A0A1V5A5A9-F1
#
_cell.length_a   1.000
_cell.length_b   1.000
_cell.length_c   1.000
_cell.angle_alpha   90.00
_cell.angle_beta   90.00
_cell.angle_gamma   90.00
#
_symmetry.space_group_name_H-M   'P 1'
#
loop_
_entity.id
_entity.type
_entity.pdbx_description
1 polymer ?
#
loop_
_entity_poly.entity_id
_entity_poly.type
_entity_poly.pdbx_seq_one_letter_code
_entity_poly.pdbx_strand_id
1 'polypeptide(L)'
;MRQLALLLIVIIILAVALFCGCTNREEAQPSPGGQQTIGNPASLYCHSLGYHTEIRTDSNGSQYGVCCMPNGTEVDEWVLYRQGHPEA
;
A
#
# COMPACT_ATOMS: atom_id res chain seq x y z
N MET A 1 -57.69 8.81 6.55
CA MET A 1 -56.64 9.66 5.95
C MET A 1 -55.44 9.90 6.87
N ARG A 2 -55.61 10.29 8.15
CA ARG A 2 -54.48 10.43 9.11
C ARG A 2 -53.70 9.14 9.38
N GLN A 3 -54.40 8.00 9.50
CA GLN A 3 -53.79 6.69 9.72
C GLN A 3 -52.96 6.21 8.52
N LEU A 4 -53.47 6.41 7.28
CA LEU A 4 -52.72 6.14 6.05
C LEU A 4 -51.49 7.06 5.90
N ALA A 5 -51.61 8.34 6.27
CA ALA A 5 -50.49 9.27 6.23
C ALA A 5 -49.37 8.87 7.21
N LEU A 6 -49.71 8.45 8.43
CA LEU A 6 -48.74 7.94 9.41
C LEU A 6 -48.06 6.66 8.93
N LEU A 7 -48.82 5.73 8.34
CA LEU A 7 -48.28 4.48 7.82
C LEU A 7 -47.31 4.69 6.64
N LEU A 8 -47.61 5.64 5.76
CA LEU A 8 -46.71 6.03 4.66
C LEU A 8 -45.42 6.70 5.17
N ILE A 9 -45.51 7.56 6.19
CA ILE A 9 -44.33 8.20 6.80
C ILE A 9 -43.39 7.17 7.43
N VAL A 10 -43.93 6.16 8.12
CA VAL A 10 -43.13 5.09 8.74
C VAL A 10 -42.43 4.23 7.68
N ILE A 11 -43.10 3.91 6.57
CA ILE A 11 -42.50 3.14 5.45
C ILE A 11 -41.35 3.92 4.79
N ILE A 12 -41.52 5.23 4.60
CA ILE A 12 -40.48 6.09 4.02
C ILE A 12 -39.25 6.15 4.94
N ILE A 13 -39.45 6.31 6.26
CA ILE A 13 -38.34 6.32 7.23
C ILE A 13 -37.59 4.99 7.23
N LEU A 14 -38.30 3.86 7.17
CA LEU A 14 -37.69 2.53 7.10
C LEU A 14 -36.84 2.37 5.82
N ALA A 15 -37.34 2.83 4.68
CA ALA A 15 -36.64 2.73 3.39
C ALA A 15 -35.35 3.58 3.35
N VAL A 16 -35.35 4.75 3.97
CA VAL A 16 -34.16 5.64 4.05
C VAL A 16 -33.07 5.03 4.94
N ALA A 17 -33.43 4.36 6.04
CA ALA A 17 -32.47 3.69 6.92
C ALA A 17 -31.76 2.51 6.24
N LEU A 18 -32.41 1.82 5.31
CA LEU A 18 -31.79 0.72 4.53
C LEU A 18 -30.77 1.22 3.48
N PHE A 19 -30.83 2.47 3.04
CA PHE A 19 -29.95 3.00 1.99
C PHE A 19 -28.62 3.61 2.51
N CYS A 20 -28.43 3.74 3.83
CA CYS A 20 -27.26 4.42 4.42
C CYS A 20 -26.31 3.46 5.18
N GLY A 21 -26.29 2.18 4.80
CA GLY A 21 -25.55 1.12 5.51
C GLY A 21 -24.16 0.76 4.99
N CYS A 22 -23.55 1.53 4.07
CA CYS A 22 -22.21 1.22 3.54
C CYS A 22 -21.32 2.46 3.45
N THR A 23 -20.90 3.00 4.60
CA THR A 23 -19.66 3.79 4.64
C THR A 23 -18.90 3.53 5.93
N ASN A 24 -18.40 2.29 6.04
CA ASN A 24 -17.25 2.03 6.88
C ASN A 24 -16.02 2.33 6.03
N ARG A 25 -15.68 3.61 5.84
CA ARG A 25 -14.32 3.95 5.46
C ARG A 25 -13.50 3.81 6.73
N GLU A 26 -13.06 2.59 6.99
CA GLU A 26 -11.94 2.34 7.89
C GLU A 26 -10.73 3.00 7.21
N GLU A 27 -10.54 4.27 7.54
CA GLU A 27 -9.34 4.99 7.20
C GLU A 27 -8.23 4.25 7.91
N ALA A 28 -7.46 3.46 7.15
CA ALA A 28 -6.32 2.73 7.66
C ALA A 28 -5.37 3.75 8.29
N GLN A 29 -5.54 3.99 9.58
CA GLN A 29 -4.60 4.75 10.37
C GLN A 29 -3.28 3.98 10.28
N PRO A 30 -2.18 4.60 9.82
CA PRO A 30 -0.89 3.96 9.90
C PRO A 30 -0.58 3.79 11.39
N SER A 31 -0.71 2.55 11.88
CA SER A 31 -0.33 2.22 13.25
C SER A 31 1.18 2.42 13.40
N PRO A 32 1.64 3.24 14.37
CA PRO A 32 3.05 3.40 14.66
C PRO A 32 3.48 2.19 15.50
N GLY A 33 3.60 1.03 14.86
CA GLY A 33 3.87 -0.20 15.60
C GLY A 33 3.93 -1.43 14.70
N GLY A 34 5.11 -1.67 14.13
CA GLY A 34 5.52 -3.02 13.75
C GLY A 34 4.84 -3.59 12.51
N GLN A 35 4.80 -2.86 11.40
CA GLN A 35 4.95 -3.54 10.13
C GLN A 35 6.38 -4.10 10.13
N GLN A 36 6.57 -5.35 10.55
CA GLN A 36 7.66 -6.12 9.98
C GLN A 36 7.28 -6.29 8.52
N THR A 37 7.56 -5.26 7.71
CA THR A 37 7.51 -5.37 6.27
C THR A 37 8.41 -6.55 5.98
N ILE A 38 7.87 -7.64 5.42
CA ILE A 38 8.68 -8.57 4.64
C ILE A 38 9.10 -7.76 3.41
N GLY A 39 9.99 -6.80 3.62
CA GLY A 39 10.53 -5.96 2.60
C GLY A 39 11.39 -6.83 1.70
N ASN A 40 11.52 -6.42 0.45
CA ASN A 40 12.50 -7.01 -0.44
C ASN A 40 13.89 -6.91 0.24
N PRO A 41 14.58 -8.03 0.52
CA PRO A 41 15.87 -8.02 1.20
C PRO A 41 16.91 -7.14 0.48
N ALA A 42 16.86 -7.12 -0.85
CA ALA A 42 17.74 -6.28 -1.65
C ALA A 42 17.47 -4.79 -1.45
N SER A 43 16.20 -4.38 -1.44
CA SER A 43 15.82 -2.99 -1.16
C SER A 43 16.16 -2.59 0.27
N LEU A 44 15.92 -3.47 1.25
CA LEU A 44 16.31 -3.24 2.64
C LEU A 44 17.83 -3.06 2.79
N TYR A 45 18.61 -3.89 2.08
CA TYR A 45 20.06 -3.75 2.07
C TYR A 45 20.52 -2.44 1.42
N CYS A 46 19.94 -2.06 0.27
CA CYS A 46 20.20 -0.76 -0.36
C CYS A 46 19.95 0.40 0.63
N HIS A 47 18.81 0.40 1.32
CA HIS A 47 18.49 1.40 2.34
C HIS A 47 19.42 1.37 3.55
N SER A 48 19.87 0.19 3.98
CA SER A 48 20.81 0.04 5.10
C SER A 48 22.18 0.69 4.82
N LEU A 49 22.57 0.81 3.54
CA LEU A 49 23.77 1.50 3.10
C LEU A 49 23.59 3.03 2.97
N GLY A 50 22.39 3.54 3.26
CA GLY A 50 22.05 4.96 3.11
C GLY A 50 21.70 5.36 1.68
N TYR A 51 21.41 4.39 0.80
CA TYR A 51 20.98 4.61 -0.57
C TYR A 51 19.45 4.48 -0.69
N HIS A 52 18.90 4.77 -1.87
CA HIS A 52 17.47 4.59 -2.14
C HIS A 52 17.23 3.63 -3.30
N THR A 53 16.18 2.83 -3.19
CA THR A 53 15.70 1.98 -4.30
C THR A 53 14.72 2.75 -5.17
N GLU A 54 14.88 2.66 -6.49
CA GLU A 54 13.90 3.03 -7.51
C GLU A 54 13.36 1.80 -8.21
N ILE A 55 12.04 1.72 -8.39
CA ILE A 55 11.42 0.68 -9.22
C ILE A 55 11.35 1.19 -10.65
N ARG A 56 11.91 0.43 -11.58
CA ARG A 56 11.92 0.73 -13.01
C ARG A 56 11.19 -0.36 -13.77
N THR A 57 10.56 0.02 -14.88
CA THR A 57 9.84 -0.89 -15.77
C THR A 57 10.62 -1.05 -17.07
N ASP A 58 10.84 -2.28 -17.52
CA ASP A 58 11.48 -2.56 -18.80
C ASP A 58 10.49 -2.50 -19.98
N SER A 59 10.97 -2.77 -21.20
CA SER A 59 10.15 -2.74 -22.42
C SER A 59 9.09 -3.84 -22.51
N ASN A 60 9.20 -4.90 -21.71
CA ASN A 60 8.21 -5.98 -21.65
C ASN A 60 7.19 -5.77 -20.52
N GLY A 61 7.36 -4.73 -19.70
CA GLY A 61 6.48 -4.41 -18.58
C GLY A 61 6.94 -5.01 -17.24
N SER A 62 8.07 -5.72 -17.20
CA SER A 62 8.62 -6.25 -15.95
C SER A 62 9.22 -5.12 -15.11
N GLN A 63 9.01 -5.20 -13.81
CA GLN A 63 9.56 -4.24 -12.84
C GLN A 63 10.81 -4.81 -12.18
N TYR A 64 11.83 -3.97 -11.99
CA TYR A 64 13.06 -4.30 -11.29
C TYR A 64 13.50 -3.13 -10.40
N GLY A 65 14.23 -3.44 -9.33
CA GLY A 65 14.74 -2.44 -8.39
C GLY A 65 16.17 -2.02 -8.73
N VAL A 66 16.42 -0.71 -8.74
CA VAL A 66 17.74 -0.11 -8.88
C VAL A 66 18.08 0.63 -7.61
N CYS A 67 19.23 0.30 -7.02
CA CYS A 67 19.79 1.05 -5.92
C CYS A 67 20.56 2.26 -6.46
N CYS A 68 20.19 3.46 -6.01
CA CYS A 68 20.73 4.74 -6.48
C CYS A 68 21.57 5.40 -5.37
N MET A 69 22.83 5.70 -5.67
CA MET A 69 23.77 6.34 -4.74
C MET A 69 23.75 7.87 -4.88
N PRO A 70 24.11 8.63 -3.82
CA PRO A 70 24.17 10.10 -3.85
C PRO A 70 25.15 10.67 -4.89
N ASN A 71 26.15 9.89 -5.30
CA ASN A 71 27.11 10.27 -6.34
C ASN A 71 26.59 10.01 -7.77
N GLY A 72 25.34 9.56 -7.93
CA GLY A 72 24.74 9.20 -9.22
C GLY A 72 25.13 7.80 -9.73
N THR A 73 25.86 7.00 -8.95
CA THR A 73 26.09 5.60 -9.29
C THR A 73 24.79 4.82 -9.10
N GLU A 74 24.53 3.87 -9.98
CA GLU A 74 23.35 3.02 -9.95
C GLU A 74 23.75 1.56 -10.14
N VAL A 75 23.08 0.66 -9.43
CA VAL A 75 23.28 -0.78 -9.54
C VAL A 75 21.97 -1.49 -9.31
N ASP A 76 21.73 -2.60 -10.01
CA ASP A 76 20.62 -3.50 -9.72
C ASP A 76 20.68 -3.93 -8.24
N GLU A 77 19.56 -3.81 -7.53
CA GLU A 77 19.55 -4.02 -6.07
C GLU A 77 19.92 -5.46 -5.69
N TRP A 78 19.59 -6.45 -6.52
CA TRP A 78 19.91 -7.85 -6.27
C TRP A 78 21.38 -8.17 -6.57
N VAL A 79 21.98 -7.49 -7.54
CA VAL A 79 23.44 -7.53 -7.76
C VAL A 79 24.16 -7.01 -6.52
N LEU A 80 23.77 -5.84 -6.01
CA LEU A 80 24.35 -5.27 -4.80
C LEU A 80 24.16 -6.19 -3.58
N TYR A 81 22.94 -6.73 -3.41
CA TYR A 81 22.64 -7.65 -2.32
C TYR A 81 23.55 -8.89 -2.32
N ARG A 82 23.70 -9.57 -3.46
CA ARG A 82 24.56 -10.76 -3.57
C ARG A 82 26.05 -10.45 -3.38
N GLN A 83 26.50 -9.25 -3.78
CA GLN A 83 27.86 -8.81 -3.47
C GLN A 83 28.10 -8.64 -1.97
N GLY A 84 27.08 -8.18 -1.23
CA GLY A 84 27.11 -8.11 0.24
C GLY A 84 26.86 -9.45 0.95
N HIS A 85 26.27 -10.43 0.25
CA HIS A 85 25.84 -11.72 0.80
C HIS A 85 26.23 -12.89 -0.12
N PRO A 86 27.52 -13.24 -0.22
CA PRO A 86 28.01 -14.25 -1.15
C PRO A 86 27.55 -15.69 -0.83
N GLU A 87 27.04 -15.94 0.37
CA GLU A 87 26.57 -17.25 0.83
C GLU A 87 25.03 -17.38 0.90
N ALA A 88 24.29 -16.34 0.48
CA ALA A 88 22.83 -16.32 0.48
C ALA A 88 22.21 -16.92 -0.79
#